data_AF-X0Y2U4-F1
#
_entry.id   AF-X0Y2U4-F1
#
_cell.length_a   1.000
_cell.length_b   1.000
_cell.length_c   1.000
_cell.angle_alpha   90.00
_cell.angle_beta   90.00
_cell.angle_gamma   90.00
#
_symmetry.space_group_name_H-M   'P 1'
#
loop_
_entity.id
_entity.type
_entity.pdbx_description
1 polymer ?
#
loop_
_entity_poly.entity_id
_entity_poly.type
_entity_poly.pdbx_seq_one_letter_code
_entity_poly.pdbx_strand_id
1 'polypeptide(L)'
;MSDLIGWADDYFWGAMVVLRIFAVSLVMAVAFGLIGSSAKLSKSRIANKIASAYTIVFRGVPELLVILIFYYGSAITLTSIGRAFYPQTQ
;
A
#
# COMPACT_ATOMS: atom_id res chain seq x y z
N MET A 1 24.11 -5.67 -28.60
CA MET A 1 24.55 -4.38 -27.99
C MET A 1 23.69 -3.20 -28.44
N SER A 2 23.23 -3.17 -29.70
CA SER A 2 22.28 -2.16 -30.23
C SER A 2 20.92 -2.15 -29.52
N ASP A 3 20.43 -3.31 -29.07
CA ASP A 3 19.10 -3.40 -28.45
C ASP A 3 19.05 -2.71 -27.07
N LEU A 4 20.15 -2.72 -26.32
CA LEU A 4 20.25 -2.01 -25.05
C LEU A 4 20.15 -0.49 -25.22
N ILE A 5 20.67 0.03 -26.33
CA ILE A 5 20.60 1.46 -26.67
C ILE A 5 19.19 1.82 -27.14
N GLY A 6 18.51 0.90 -27.85
CA GLY A 6 17.13 1.09 -28.30
C GLY A 6 16.10 1.19 -27.17
N TRP A 7 16.34 0.50 -26.05
CA TRP A 7 15.45 0.50 -24.87
C TRP A 7 15.99 1.34 -23.70
N ALA A 8 17.13 2.03 -23.88
CA ALA A 8 17.79 2.78 -22.81
C ALA A 8 16.88 3.88 -22.22
N ASP A 9 16.09 4.54 -23.07
CA ASP A 9 15.14 5.58 -22.65
C ASP A 9 14.00 4.99 -21.80
N ASP A 10 13.44 3.85 -22.20
CA ASP A 10 12.38 3.16 -21.44
C ASP A 10 12.87 2.73 -20.06
N TYR A 11 14.09 2.19 -19.96
CA TYR A 11 14.67 1.84 -18.66
C TYR A 11 14.94 3.07 -17.79
N PHE A 12 15.38 4.17 -18.38
CA PHE A 12 15.59 5.42 -17.65
C PHE A 12 14.28 5.98 -17.09
N TRP A 13 13.22 6.01 -17.90
CA TRP A 13 11.90 6.42 -17.46
C TRP A 13 11.32 5.47 -16.41
N GLY A 14 11.46 4.17 -16.60
CA GLY A 14 11.06 3.16 -15.62
C GLY A 14 11.75 3.36 -14.27
N ALA A 15 13.07 3.57 -14.27
CA ALA A 15 13.83 3.87 -13.06
C ALA A 15 13.35 5.17 -12.39
N MET A 16 13.04 6.20 -13.17
CA MET A 16 12.53 7.47 -12.64
C MET A 16 11.15 7.31 -12.00
N VAL A 17 10.26 6.47 -12.54
CA VAL A 17 8.98 6.15 -11.93
C VAL A 17 9.17 5.46 -10.58
N VAL A 18 10.05 4.46 -10.49
CA VAL A 18 10.38 3.78 -9.23
C VAL A 18 10.90 4.77 -8.19
N LEU A 19 11.79 5.69 -8.60
CA LEU A 19 12.35 6.70 -7.70
C LEU A 19 11.28 7.66 -7.16
N ARG A 20 10.34 8.09 -8.00
CA ARG A 20 9.22 8.95 -7.60
C ARG A 20 8.31 8.25 -6.59
N ILE A 21 7.93 7.00 -6.86
CA ILE A 21 7.08 6.22 -5.97
C ILE A 21 7.80 5.95 -4.64
N PHE A 22 9.10 5.63 -4.69
CA PHE A 22 9.92 5.43 -3.50
C PHE A 22 9.97 6.68 -2.63
N ALA A 23 10.22 7.86 -3.22
CA ALA A 23 10.29 9.11 -2.47
C ALA A 23 8.98 9.42 -1.74
N VAL A 24 7.83 9.27 -2.41
CA VAL A 24 6.51 9.49 -1.80
C VAL A 24 6.22 8.46 -0.71
N SER A 25 6.50 7.18 -1.00
CA SER A 25 6.27 6.08 -0.05
C SER A 25 7.12 6.22 1.20
N LEU A 26 8.37 6.68 1.07
CA LEU A 26 9.27 6.93 2.19
C LEU A 26 8.70 7.99 3.14
N VAL A 27 8.22 9.11 2.61
CA VAL A 27 7.60 10.18 3.41
C VAL A 27 6.37 9.66 4.14
N MET A 28 5.49 8.92 3.45
CA MET A 28 4.32 8.30 4.07
C MET A 28 4.71 7.28 5.15
N ALA A 29 5.69 6.42 4.88
CA ALA A 29 6.16 5.41 5.82
C ALA A 29 6.71 6.04 7.11
N VAL A 30 7.47 7.12 7.00
CA VAL A 30 7.97 7.88 8.17
C VAL A 30 6.80 8.51 8.94
N ALA A 31 5.87 9.16 8.27
CA ALA A 31 4.72 9.79 8.92
C ALA A 31 3.88 8.77 9.70
N PHE A 32 3.49 7.65 9.06
CA PHE A 32 2.73 6.60 9.73
C PHE A 32 3.53 5.87 10.81
N GLY A 33 4.83 5.67 10.60
CA GLY A 33 5.73 5.06 11.58
C GLY A 33 5.84 5.89 12.87
N LEU A 34 5.93 7.21 12.74
CA LEU A 34 5.96 8.13 13.89
C LEU A 34 4.62 8.16 14.65
N ILE A 35 3.50 8.18 13.93
CA ILE A 35 2.17 8.12 14.55
C ILE A 35 1.99 6.79 15.30
N GLY A 36 2.34 5.67 14.65
CA GLY A 36 2.24 4.34 15.23
C GLY A 36 3.12 4.15 16.46
N SER A 37 4.37 4.63 16.43
CA SER A 37 5.29 4.55 17.57
C SER A 37 4.83 5.43 18.73
N SER A 38 4.35 6.65 18.44
CA SER A 38 3.78 7.56 19.44
C SER A 38 2.55 6.96 20.13
N ALA A 39 1.66 6.33 19.37
CA ALA A 39 0.48 5.64 19.90
C ALA A 39 0.87 4.42 20.77
N LYS A 40 1.95 3.71 20.40
CA LYS A 40 2.45 2.57 21.16
C LYS A 40 3.14 2.98 22.47
N LEU A 41 3.79 4.14 22.51
CA LEU A 41 4.43 4.67 23.73
C LEU A 41 3.43 5.33 24.70
N SER A 42 2.21 5.62 24.26
CA SER A 42 1.16 6.17 25.12
C SER A 42 0.81 5.22 26.27
N LYS A 43 0.60 5.78 27.48
CA LYS A 43 0.13 5.04 28.67
C LYS A 43 -1.24 4.38 28.48
N SER A 44 -2.02 4.77 27.46
CA SER A 44 -3.31 4.17 27.16
C SER A 44 -3.15 2.76 26.59
N ARG A 45 -3.58 1.74 27.36
CA ARG A 45 -3.58 0.33 26.92
C ARG A 45 -4.35 0.11 25.61
N ILE A 46 -5.40 0.89 25.36
CA ILE A 46 -6.22 0.76 24.15
C ILE A 46 -5.44 1.24 22.92
N ALA A 47 -4.83 2.42 22.99
CA ALA A 47 -4.04 2.98 21.90
C ALA A 47 -2.83 2.09 21.56
N ASN A 48 -2.14 1.57 22.57
CA ASN A 48 -1.04 0.64 22.38
C ASN A 48 -1.50 -0.68 21.74
N LYS A 49 -2.63 -1.25 22.17
CA LYS A 49 -3.15 -2.51 21.63
C LYS A 49 -3.57 -2.37 20.17
N ILE A 50 -4.22 -1.27 19.79
CA ILE A 50 -4.60 -0.99 18.40
C ILE A 50 -3.36 -0.79 17.52
N ALA A 51 -2.41 0.05 17.95
CA ALA A 51 -1.17 0.28 17.21
C ALA A 51 -0.35 -1.01 17.05
N SER A 52 -0.30 -1.85 18.09
CA SER A 52 0.36 -3.15 18.05
C SER A 52 -0.34 -4.12 17.11
N ALA A 53 -1.68 -4.21 17.14
CA ALA A 53 -2.45 -5.05 16.24
C ALA A 53 -2.24 -4.65 14.77
N TYR A 54 -2.35 -3.36 14.44
CA TYR A 54 -2.05 -2.83 13.11
C TYR A 54 -0.64 -3.22 12.65
N THR A 55 0.37 -3.00 13.50
CA THR A 55 1.76 -3.34 13.16
C THR A 55 1.97 -4.83 12.95
N ILE A 56 1.32 -5.69 13.75
CA ILE A 56 1.43 -7.15 13.63
C ILE A 56 0.79 -7.64 12.33
N VAL A 57 -0.39 -7.13 11.99
CA VAL A 57 -1.09 -7.52 10.76
C VAL A 57 -0.26 -7.11 9.54
N PHE A 58 0.10 -5.83 9.43
CA PHE A 58 0.77 -5.31 8.25
C PHE A 58 2.21 -5.81 8.10
N ARG A 59 2.91 -6.13 9.19
CA ARG A 59 4.27 -6.73 9.13
C ARG A 59 4.26 -8.26 9.11
N GLY A 60 3.15 -8.88 9.49
CA GLY A 60 2.97 -10.33 9.48
C GLY A 60 2.41 -10.87 8.16
N VAL A 61 1.70 -10.02 7.39
CA VAL A 61 1.20 -10.36 6.06
C VAL A 61 2.33 -10.20 5.03
N PRO A 62 2.60 -11.22 4.19
CA PRO A 62 3.53 -11.10 3.07
C PRO A 62 3.15 -9.97 2.11
N GLU A 63 4.14 -9.24 1.60
CA GLU A 63 3.92 -8.11 0.69
C GLU A 63 3.11 -8.52 -0.55
N LEU A 64 3.36 -9.73 -1.07
CA LEU A 64 2.62 -10.28 -2.20
C LEU A 64 1.14 -10.44 -1.88
N LEU A 65 0.77 -10.89 -0.67
CA LEU A 65 -0.64 -11.00 -0.29
C LEU A 65 -1.32 -9.65 -0.24
N VAL A 66 -0.63 -8.60 0.23
CA VAL A 66 -1.17 -7.24 0.22
C VAL A 66 -1.50 -6.82 -1.21
N ILE A 67 -0.56 -6.98 -2.15
CA ILE A 67 -0.77 -6.66 -3.57
C ILE A 67 -1.94 -7.47 -4.14
N LEU A 68 -2.02 -8.77 -3.84
CA LEU A 68 -3.11 -9.63 -4.31
C LEU A 68 -4.47 -9.21 -3.74
N ILE A 69 -4.56 -8.83 -2.47
CA ILE A 69 -5.79 -8.33 -1.85
C ILE A 69 -6.22 -7.02 -2.51
N PHE A 70 -5.28 -6.10 -2.78
CA PHE A 70 -5.62 -4.87 -3.49
C PHE A 70 -6.04 -5.15 -4.93
N TYR A 71 -5.35 -6.04 -5.64
CA TYR A 71 -5.65 -6.35 -7.04
C TYR A 71 -6.99 -7.08 -7.20
N TYR A 72 -7.19 -8.19 -6.50
CA TYR A 72 -8.40 -9.01 -6.61
C TYR A 72 -9.54 -8.55 -5.70
N GLY A 73 -9.22 -8.08 -4.49
CA GLY A 73 -10.23 -7.66 -3.51
C GLY A 73 -10.88 -6.33 -3.84
N SER A 74 -10.17 -5.40 -4.51
CA SER A 74 -10.77 -4.11 -4.91
C SER A 74 -11.91 -4.28 -5.90
N ALA A 75 -11.75 -5.14 -6.93
CA ALA A 75 -12.80 -5.39 -7.91
C ALA A 75 -14.07 -5.95 -7.28
N ILE A 76 -13.94 -6.94 -6.37
CA ILE A 76 -15.06 -7.55 -5.64
C ILE A 76 -15.74 -6.50 -4.75
N THR A 77 -14.95 -5.74 -4.00
CA THR A 77 -15.45 -4.73 -3.07
C THR A 77 -16.17 -3.61 -3.82
N LEU A 78 -15.56 -3.09 -4.88
CA LEU A 78 -16.12 -2.00 -5.68
C LEU A 78 -17.39 -2.43 -6.40
N THR A 79 -17.44 -3.66 -6.92
CA THR A 79 -18.65 -4.23 -7.52
C THR A 79 -19.77 -4.39 -6.49
N SER A 80 -19.43 -4.87 -5.28
CA SER A 80 -20.40 -5.05 -4.19
C SER A 80 -20.96 -3.71 -3.72
N ILE A 81 -20.10 -2.69 -3.57
CA ILE A 81 -20.50 -1.32 -3.29
C ILE A 81 -21.40 -0.78 -4.42
N GLY A 82 -20.99 -0.97 -5.68
CA GLY A 82 -21.78 -0.55 -6.85
C GLY A 82 -23.19 -1.15 -6.86
N ARG A 83 -23.33 -2.45 -6.53
CA ARG A 83 -24.63 -3.12 -6.39
C ARG A 83 -25.48 -2.58 -5.25
N ALA A 84 -24.86 -2.18 -4.13
CA ALA A 84 -25.58 -1.59 -3.01
C ALA A 84 -26.21 -0.24 -3.39
N PHE A 85 -25.59 0.52 -4.29
CA PHE A 85 -26.11 1.80 -4.78
C PHE A 85 -27.01 1.66 -6.02
N TYR A 86 -26.71 0.71 -6.92
CA TYR A 86 -27.46 0.45 -8.15
C TYR A 86 -27.84 -1.03 -8.24
N PRO A 87 -28.95 -1.45 -7.57
CA PRO A 87 -29.38 -2.84 -7.58
C PRO A 87 -29.86 -3.34 -8.96
N GLN A 88 -30.02 -2.44 -9.94
CA GLN A 88 -30.73 -2.64 -11.20
C GLN A 88 -29.83 -3.05 -12.38
N THR A 89 -28.49 -3.05 -12.22
CA THR A 89 -27.56 -3.42 -13.30
C THR A 89 -27.27 -4.91 -13.28
N GLN A 90 -28.03 -5.68 -14.08
CA GLN A 90 -27.61 -6.96 -14.64
C GLN A 90 -27.13 -6.76 -16.07
#